data_AF-A0A6M3LM56-F1
#
_entry.id   AF-A0A6M3LM56-F1
#
_cell.length_a   1.000
_cell.length_b   1.000
_cell.length_c   1.000
_cell.angle_alpha   90.00
_cell.angle_beta   90.00
_cell.angle_gamma   90.00
#
_symmetry.space_group_name_H-M   'P 1'
#
loop_
_entity.id
_entity.type
_entity.pdbx_description
1 polymer ?
#
loop_
_entity_poly.entity_id
_entity_poly.type
_entity_poly.pdbx_seq_one_letter_code
_entity_poly.pdbx_strand_id
1 'polypeptide(L)'
;MTGCASVQDNYRLSANESIHGFNQLPRVTGEYVFLVPAMKIHVVPNHSYFPEGHDRFGVWGCAGDNEIWVHGAIVDGKIILEPASLGHEFWHIIENNNSGVWNPDEWMEGK
;
A
#
# COMPACT_ATOMS: atom_id res chain seq x y z
N MET A 1 -16.99 -7.41 -14.89
CA MET A 1 -17.51 -6.28 -14.08
C MET A 1 -16.34 -5.74 -13.28
N THR A 2 -15.84 -4.58 -13.65
CA THR A 2 -14.75 -3.89 -12.94
C THR A 2 -15.41 -2.97 -11.93
N GLY A 3 -15.33 -3.30 -10.65
CA GLY A 3 -15.87 -2.48 -9.57
C GLY A 3 -14.72 -1.72 -8.91
N CYS A 4 -14.81 -0.39 -8.87
CA CYS A 4 -13.90 0.44 -8.07
C CYS A 4 -14.27 0.23 -6.59
N ALA A 5 -13.30 -0.24 -5.78
CA ALA A 5 -13.48 -0.32 -4.34
C ALA A 5 -13.21 1.05 -3.71
N SER A 6 -14.10 1.48 -2.82
CA SER A 6 -13.93 2.70 -2.04
C SER A 6 -13.04 2.42 -0.82
N VAL A 7 -11.90 3.09 -0.69
CA VAL A 7 -11.03 2.99 0.49
C VAL A 7 -11.70 3.78 1.63
N GLN A 8 -12.31 3.07 2.57
CA GLN A 8 -13.03 3.67 3.71
C GLN A 8 -12.05 4.31 4.69
N ASP A 9 -11.79 5.61 4.55
CA ASP A 9 -11.36 6.49 5.64
C ASP A 9 -11.74 7.95 5.34
N ASN A 10 -12.55 8.58 6.22
CA ASN A 10 -12.96 10.00 6.23
C ASN A 10 -13.02 10.73 4.86
N TYR A 11 -13.77 10.10 3.95
CA TYR A 11 -13.78 10.16 2.49
C TYR A 11 -13.72 11.50 1.73
N ARG A 12 -13.95 12.66 2.34
CA ARG A 12 -14.05 13.92 1.56
C ARG A 12 -12.84 14.80 1.70
N LEU A 13 -12.28 14.91 2.90
CA LEU A 13 -11.13 15.79 3.10
C LEU A 13 -9.87 15.11 2.59
N SER A 14 -9.60 13.87 3.03
CA SER A 14 -8.44 13.08 2.57
C SER A 14 -8.44 12.81 1.07
N ALA A 15 -9.59 12.47 0.49
CA ALA A 15 -9.70 12.23 -0.95
C ALA A 15 -9.59 13.53 -1.76
N ASN A 16 -10.21 14.63 -1.32
CA ASN A 16 -10.07 15.91 -2.02
C ASN A 16 -8.66 16.47 -1.89
N GLU A 17 -8.01 16.31 -0.74
CA GLU A 17 -6.61 16.71 -0.53
C GLU A 17 -5.66 15.86 -1.36
N SER A 18 -5.88 14.54 -1.43
CA SER A 18 -5.12 13.64 -2.31
C SER A 18 -5.31 14.03 -3.78
N ILE A 19 -6.55 14.19 -4.24
CA ILE A 19 -6.87 14.63 -5.61
C ILE A 19 -6.27 16.01 -5.89
N HIS A 20 -6.33 16.93 -4.93
CA HIS A 20 -5.73 18.25 -5.06
C HIS A 20 -4.21 18.15 -5.23
N GLY A 21 -3.53 17.35 -4.40
CA GLY A 21 -2.10 17.07 -4.51
C GLY A 21 -1.72 16.48 -5.87
N PHE A 22 -2.42 15.43 -6.32
CA PHE A 22 -2.18 14.82 -7.63
C PHE A 22 -2.43 15.78 -8.80
N ASN A 23 -3.44 16.66 -8.69
CA ASN A 23 -3.72 17.67 -9.71
C ASN A 23 -2.65 18.76 -9.81
N GLN A 24 -1.81 18.93 -8.78
CA GLN A 24 -0.68 19.87 -8.80
C GLN A 24 0.57 19.28 -9.48
N LEU A 25 0.63 17.96 -9.69
CA LEU A 25 1.76 17.33 -10.36
C LEU A 25 1.76 17.61 -11.87
N PRO A 26 2.93 17.62 -12.53
CA PRO A 26 3.01 17.65 -13.98
C PRO A 26 2.13 16.52 -14.56
N ARG A 27 1.22 16.89 -15.47
CA ARG A 27 0.31 15.89 -16.05
C ARG A 27 1.10 14.82 -16.78
N VAL A 28 0.86 13.56 -16.41
CA VAL A 28 1.31 12.41 -17.19
C VAL A 28 0.61 12.46 -18.55
N THR A 29 1.38 12.55 -19.63
CA THR A 29 0.83 12.50 -21.00
C THR A 29 0.84 11.06 -21.48
N GLY A 30 -0.21 10.30 -21.17
CA GLY A 30 -0.39 8.92 -21.65
C GLY A 30 -0.78 7.94 -20.54
N GLU A 31 -1.06 6.71 -20.96
CA GLU A 31 -1.22 5.56 -20.05
C GLU A 31 0.15 4.92 -19.84
N TYR A 32 0.51 4.65 -18.59
CA TYR A 32 1.70 3.86 -18.25
C TYR A 32 1.25 2.52 -17.69
N VAL A 33 1.53 1.44 -18.43
CA VAL A 33 1.19 0.07 -18.05
C VAL A 33 2.47 -0.69 -17.74
N PHE A 34 2.52 -1.30 -16.57
CA PHE A 34 3.58 -2.22 -16.19
C PHE A 34 2.98 -3.52 -15.66
N LEU A 35 3.76 -4.59 -15.75
CA LEU A 35 3.39 -5.89 -15.21
C LEU A 35 3.86 -5.97 -13.76
N VAL A 36 2.94 -6.36 -12.88
CA VAL A 36 3.30 -6.73 -11.50
C VAL A 36 3.49 -8.24 -11.47
N PRO A 37 4.67 -8.74 -11.07
CA PRO A 37 4.91 -10.17 -10.98
C PRO A 37 3.99 -10.83 -9.94
N ALA A 38 3.89 -12.16 -10.01
CA ALA A 38 3.14 -12.92 -9.02
C ALA A 38 3.73 -12.68 -7.63
N MET A 39 2.87 -12.35 -6.67
CA MET A 39 3.26 -12.07 -5.28
C MET A 39 2.52 -12.95 -4.29
N LYS A 40 3.09 -13.10 -3.10
CA LYS A 40 2.42 -13.73 -1.96
C LYS A 40 2.03 -12.69 -0.93
N ILE A 41 0.86 -12.87 -0.34
CA ILE A 41 0.37 -12.02 0.76
C ILE A 41 0.22 -12.90 2.00
N HIS A 42 0.97 -12.56 3.03
CA HIS A 42 0.98 -13.18 4.34
C HIS A 42 0.15 -12.33 5.29
N VAL A 43 -0.97 -12.87 5.75
CA VAL A 43 -1.81 -12.23 6.76
C VAL A 43 -1.33 -12.68 8.13
N VAL A 44 -0.72 -11.77 8.88
CA VAL A 44 -0.11 -12.07 10.17
C VAL A 44 -0.93 -11.50 11.32
N PRO A 45 -1.13 -12.27 12.42
CA PRO A 45 -2.01 -11.84 13.51
C PRO A 45 -1.36 -10.91 14.54
N ASN A 46 -0.02 -10.81 14.56
CA ASN A 46 0.70 -10.15 15.65
C ASN A 46 1.90 -9.35 15.13
N HIS A 47 2.23 -8.27 15.85
CA HIS A 47 3.32 -7.35 15.52
C HIS A 47 4.72 -7.97 15.67
N SER A 48 4.85 -9.08 16.40
CA SER A 48 6.11 -9.85 16.54
C SER A 48 6.65 -10.44 15.22
N TYR A 49 5.87 -10.38 14.14
CA TYR A 49 6.35 -10.67 12.78
C TYR A 49 7.13 -9.51 12.16
N PHE A 50 7.15 -8.34 12.80
CA PHE A 50 7.87 -7.14 12.36
C PHE A 50 9.00 -6.80 13.34
N PRO A 51 10.07 -6.10 12.88
CA PRO A 51 11.21 -5.74 13.72
C PRO A 51 10.84 -5.00 15.02
N GLU A 52 11.59 -5.23 16.09
CA GLU A 52 11.35 -4.62 17.41
C GLU A 52 11.44 -3.08 17.37
N GLY A 53 10.51 -2.39 18.03
CA GLY A 53 10.45 -0.91 18.11
C GLY A 53 9.39 -0.27 17.20
N HIS A 54 8.77 -1.05 16.32
CA HIS A 54 7.69 -0.63 15.44
C HIS A 54 6.30 -0.77 16.11
N ASP A 55 6.15 -1.56 17.16
CA ASP A 55 4.91 -1.69 17.95
C ASP A 55 4.27 -0.39 18.48
N ARG A 56 5.01 0.73 18.47
CA ARG A 56 4.59 2.03 19.03
C ARG A 56 3.81 2.94 18.07
N PHE A 57 3.80 2.70 16.75
CA PHE A 57 3.22 3.65 15.77
C PHE A 57 2.00 3.16 14.97
N GLY A 58 1.39 2.01 15.29
CA GLY A 58 0.09 1.62 14.70
C GLY A 58 0.10 0.31 13.91
N VAL A 59 -0.52 0.33 12.71
CA VAL A 59 -0.68 -0.80 11.78
C VAL A 59 0.58 -0.93 10.93
N TRP A 60 1.05 -2.16 10.73
CA TRP A 60 2.31 -2.45 10.03
C TRP A 60 2.14 -3.40 8.86
N GLY A 61 2.93 -3.12 7.83
CA GLY A 61 3.24 -4.02 6.74
C GLY A 61 4.74 -4.15 6.55
N CYS A 62 5.15 -5.12 5.73
CA CYS A 62 6.51 -5.23 5.20
C CYS A 62 6.45 -5.89 3.83
N ALA A 63 7.30 -5.44 2.91
CA ALA A 63 7.44 -6.01 1.57
C ALA A 63 8.90 -6.41 1.29
N GLY A 64 9.08 -7.53 0.59
CA GLY A 64 10.39 -7.99 0.12
C GLY A 64 10.27 -9.25 -0.72
N ASP A 65 11.15 -9.43 -1.71
CA ASP A 65 11.20 -10.63 -2.57
C ASP A 65 9.83 -11.03 -3.22
N ASN A 66 9.02 -10.05 -3.62
CA ASN A 66 7.63 -10.26 -4.11
C ASN A 66 6.68 -10.90 -3.07
N GLU A 67 6.95 -10.69 -1.79
CA GLU A 67 6.11 -11.10 -0.69
C GLU A 67 5.72 -9.87 0.15
N ILE A 68 4.50 -9.88 0.66
CA ILE A 68 3.95 -8.83 1.54
C ILE A 68 3.47 -9.49 2.83
N TRP A 69 3.88 -8.98 3.98
CA TRP A 69 3.34 -9.31 5.28
C TRP A 69 2.49 -8.14 5.75
N VAL A 70 1.22 -8.39 6.05
CA VAL A 70 0.29 -7.36 6.51
C VAL A 70 -0.46 -7.83 7.73
N HIS A 71 -0.68 -6.92 8.67
CA HIS A 71 -1.49 -7.22 9.84
C HIS A 71 -2.94 -7.52 9.45
N GLY A 72 -3.48 -8.58 10.04
CA GLY A 72 -4.84 -8.99 9.80
C GLY A 72 -5.24 -10.23 10.60
N ALA A 73 -6.42 -10.75 10.30
CA ALA A 73 -6.97 -11.91 10.97
C ALA A 73 -7.85 -12.73 10.02
N ILE A 74 -8.06 -13.99 10.37
CA ILE A 74 -9.09 -14.82 9.74
C ILE A 74 -10.27 -14.89 10.72
N VAL A 75 -11.42 -14.38 10.31
CA VAL A 75 -12.66 -14.38 11.09
C VAL A 75 -13.73 -15.08 10.28
N ASP A 76 -14.32 -16.14 10.84
CA ASP A 76 -15.34 -16.97 10.17
C ASP A 76 -14.92 -17.47 8.78
N GLY A 77 -13.64 -17.85 8.63
CA GLY A 77 -13.06 -18.29 7.36
C GLY A 77 -12.83 -17.19 6.32
N LYS A 78 -13.08 -15.92 6.68
CA LYS A 78 -12.80 -14.76 5.84
C LYS A 78 -11.57 -14.04 6.32
N ILE A 79 -10.80 -13.50 5.38
CA ILE A 79 -9.62 -12.70 5.66
C ILE A 79 -10.04 -11.24 5.89
N ILE A 80 -9.57 -10.66 6.99
CA ILE A 80 -9.62 -9.23 7.26
C ILE A 80 -8.15 -8.77 7.31
N LEU A 81 -7.83 -7.74 6.55
CA LEU A 81 -6.50 -7.13 6.50
C LEU A 81 -6.66 -5.62 6.52
N GLU A 82 -5.60 -4.92 6.94
CA GLU A 82 -5.61 -3.47 6.91
C GLU A 82 -5.24 -2.98 5.49
N PRO A 83 -6.14 -2.25 4.81
CA PRO A 83 -6.00 -1.95 3.39
C PRO A 83 -4.95 -0.88 3.08
N ALA A 84 -4.70 0.07 3.98
CA ALA A 84 -3.74 1.15 3.74
C ALA A 84 -2.29 0.62 3.73
N SER A 85 -1.92 -0.19 4.72
CA SER A 85 -0.65 -0.91 4.79
C SER A 85 -0.49 -1.83 3.58
N LEU A 86 -1.53 -2.58 3.18
CA LEU A 86 -1.43 -3.40 1.97
C LEU A 86 -1.13 -2.54 0.73
N GLY A 87 -1.81 -1.40 0.56
CA GLY A 87 -1.57 -0.49 -0.56
C GLY A 87 -0.15 0.09 -0.56
N HIS A 88 0.36 0.47 0.62
CA HIS A 88 1.72 0.98 0.81
C HIS A 88 2.78 -0.08 0.45
N GLU A 89 2.66 -1.29 1.03
CA GLU A 89 3.61 -2.39 0.75
C GLU A 89 3.53 -2.87 -0.70
N PHE A 90 2.35 -2.84 -1.30
CA PHE A 90 2.19 -3.16 -2.72
C PHE A 90 2.92 -2.16 -3.60
N TRP A 91 2.98 -0.87 -3.23
CA TRP A 91 3.77 0.13 -3.94
C TRP A 91 5.26 -0.24 -3.89
N HIS A 92 5.80 -0.65 -2.74
CA HIS A 92 7.19 -1.15 -2.65
C HIS A 92 7.46 -2.32 -3.61
N ILE A 93 6.52 -3.27 -3.77
CA ILE A 93 6.67 -4.34 -4.76
C ILE A 93 6.70 -3.80 -6.19
N ILE A 94 5.86 -2.81 -6.50
CA ILE A 94 5.85 -2.18 -7.82
C ILE A 94 7.19 -1.49 -8.09
N GLU A 95 7.66 -0.66 -7.17
CA GLU A 95 8.89 0.13 -7.29
C GLU A 95 10.11 -0.77 -7.49
N ASN A 96 10.27 -1.80 -6.66
CA ASN A 96 11.37 -2.76 -6.77
C ASN A 96 11.44 -3.45 -8.14
N ASN A 97 10.29 -3.63 -8.80
CA ASN A 97 10.21 -4.24 -10.12
C ASN A 97 10.19 -3.22 -11.27
N ASN A 98 10.03 -1.93 -10.99
CA ASN A 98 9.87 -0.88 -11.97
C ASN A 98 10.56 0.40 -11.50
N SER A 99 11.80 0.62 -11.96
CA SER A 99 12.62 1.80 -11.61
C SER A 99 12.04 3.16 -12.01
N GLY A 100 10.91 3.18 -12.73
CA GLY A 100 10.16 4.39 -13.08
C GLY A 100 9.09 4.78 -12.05
N VAL A 101 8.87 3.96 -11.03
CA VAL A 101 7.94 4.23 -9.93
C VAL A 101 8.73 4.74 -8.74
N TRP A 102 8.24 5.79 -8.08
CA TRP A 102 8.90 6.35 -6.90
C TRP A 102 8.76 5.47 -5.67
N ASN A 103 9.74 5.50 -4.78
CA ASN A 103 9.64 4.85 -3.49
C ASN A 103 8.55 5.55 -2.64
N PRO A 104 7.54 4.82 -2.11
CA PRO A 104 6.45 5.42 -1.36
C PRO A 104 6.91 6.07 -0.04
N ASP A 105 7.98 5.57 0.59
CA ASP A 105 8.56 6.17 1.79
C ASP A 105 9.22 7.50 1.48
N GLU A 106 10.00 7.57 0.40
CA GLU A 106 10.68 8.80 -0.02
C GLU A 106 9.67 9.89 -0.41
N TRP A 107 8.60 9.50 -1.13
CA TRP A 107 7.53 10.41 -1.51
C TRP A 107 6.80 11.00 -0.30
N MET A 108 6.47 10.18 0.70
CA MET A 108 5.77 10.65 1.90
C MET A 108 6.63 11.58 2.77
N GLU A 109 7.95 11.46 2.71
CA GLU A 109 8.87 12.37 3.39
C GLU A 109 9.13 13.68 2.63
N GLY A 110 8.56 13.85 1.44
CA GLY A 110 8.74 15.04 0.61
C GLY A 110 10.18 15.23 0.12
N LYS A 111 10.90 14.12 -0.09
CA LYS A 111 12.27 14.10 -0.62
C LYS A 111 12.30 13.81 -2.11
#